data_AF-T0YQY0-F1
#
_entry.id   AF-T0YQY0-F1
#
_cell.length_a   1.000
_cell.length_b   1.000
_cell.length_c   1.000
_cell.angle_alpha   90.00
_cell.angle_beta   90.00
_cell.angle_gamma   90.00
#
_symmetry.space_group_name_H-M   'P 1'
#
loop_
_entity.id
_entity.type
_entity.pdbx_description
1 polymer ?
#
loop_
_entity_poly.entity_id
_entity_poly.type
_entity_poly.pdbx_seq_one_letter_code
_entity_poly.pdbx_strand_id
1 'polypeptide(L)' 'GGTCINQVAVQFLQHNLPFGGVNHSGIGSYHGEWGIRAFSHERAIVEAGLQLSSALFPPYGARVRRTVALLRRLSAWLG' A
#
# COMPACT_ATOMS: atom_id res chain seq x y z
N GLY A 1 -20.62 3.82 -1.25
CA GLY A 1 -22.01 4.01 -0.83
C GLY A 1 -22.04 4.29 0.66
N GLY A 2 -23.10 4.90 1.18
CA GLY A 2 -23.24 5.17 2.62
C GLY A 2 -24.69 5.04 3.06
N THR A 3 -24.89 4.70 4.33
CA THR A 3 -26.21 4.60 4.96
C THR A 3 -26.31 5.48 6.20
N CYS A 4 -27.48 6.08 6.39
CA CYS A 4 -27.89 6.72 7.63
C CYS A 4 -28.92 5.84 8.35
N ILE A 5 -28.78 5.65 9.66
CA ILE A 5 -29.80 4.98 10.49
C ILE A 5 -30.65 6.06 11.16
N ASN A 6 -31.98 5.91 11.10
CA ASN A 6 -32.98 6.80 11.72
C ASN A 6 -32.95 8.26 11.22
N GLN A 7 -32.18 8.57 10.18
CA GLN A 7 -32.01 9.90 9.60
C GLN A 7 -31.81 9.78 8.09
N VAL A 8 -31.98 10.87 7.35
CA VAL A 8 -31.78 10.93 5.89
C VAL A 8 -30.73 12.00 5.57
N ALA A 9 -29.84 11.72 4.62
CA ALA A 9 -28.82 12.63 4.10
C ALA A 9 -27.76 13.16 5.09
N VAL A 10 -27.88 12.91 6.40
CA VAL A 10 -26.93 13.42 7.41
C VAL A 10 -25.48 12.98 7.15
N GLN A 11 -25.26 11.79 6.59
CA GLN A 11 -23.93 11.31 6.19
C GLN A 11 -23.22 12.21 5.18
N PHE A 12 -23.96 12.99 4.38
CA PHE A 12 -23.39 13.93 3.43
C PHE A 12 -22.82 15.17 4.13
N LEU A 13 -23.39 15.58 5.26
CA LEU A 13 -22.96 16.78 5.98
C LEU A 13 -21.71 16.53 6.84
N GLN A 14 -21.41 15.26 7.14
CA GLN A 14 -20.27 14.89 7.96
C GLN A 14 -19.00 14.86 7.11
N HIS A 15 -18.20 15.93 7.20
CA HIS A 15 -16.97 16.11 6.42
C HIS A 15 -15.86 15.11 6.79
N ASN A 16 -15.98 14.46 7.95
CA ASN A 16 -15.08 13.42 8.42
C ASN A 16 -15.52 11.99 8.01
N LEU A 17 -16.49 11.85 7.10
CA LEU A 17 -16.80 10.57 6.46
C LEU A 17 -16.54 10.63 4.95
N PRO A 18 -16.03 9.53 4.34
CA PRO A 18 -15.91 9.44 2.90
C PRO A 18 -17.30 9.35 2.27
N PHE A 19 -17.65 10.33 1.44
CA PHE A 19 -18.88 10.28 0.65
C PHE A 19 -18.57 9.85 -0.78
N GLY A 20 -19.25 8.80 -1.26
CA GLY A 20 -18.98 8.22 -2.57
C GLY A 20 -19.86 7.03 -2.93
N GLY A 21 -19.82 6.64 -4.20
CA GLY A 21 -20.59 5.54 -4.78
C GLY A 21 -19.83 4.20 -4.82
N VAL A 22 -20.51 3.15 -5.28
CA VAL A 22 -19.92 1.87 -5.72
C VAL A 22 -20.65 1.41 -7.00
N ASN A 23 -19.91 0.89 -7.99
CA ASN A 23 -20.43 0.40 -9.28
C ASN A 23 -21.28 1.46 -10.00
N HIS A 24 -22.54 1.15 -10.31
CA HIS A 24 -23.47 2.03 -11.02
C HIS A 24 -23.80 3.33 -10.28
N SER A 25 -23.49 3.41 -8.98
CA SER A 25 -23.67 4.64 -8.17
C SER A 25 -22.44 5.55 -8.16
N GLY A 26 -21.36 5.18 -8.87
CA GLY A 26 -20.11 5.93 -8.96
C GLY A 26 -18.90 5.18 -8.42
N ILE A 27 -17.69 5.68 -8.70
CA ILE A 27 -16.42 5.11 -8.22
C ILE A 27 -15.62 6.22 -7.51
N GLY A 28 -15.00 5.87 -6.39
CA GLY A 28 -14.23 6.80 -5.58
C GLY A 28 -15.05 7.43 -4.46
N SER A 29 -14.38 8.25 -3.65
CA SER A 29 -14.99 8.94 -2.51
C SER A 29 -14.25 10.25 -2.28
N TYR A 30 -14.97 11.23 -1.76
CA TYR A 30 -14.45 12.55 -1.42
C TYR A 30 -15.02 12.99 -0.06
N HIS A 31 -14.68 14.22 0.36
CA HIS A 31 -14.70 14.80 1.71
C HIS A 31 -13.36 14.74 2.42
N GLY A 32 -13.06 15.82 3.14
CA GLY A 32 -11.87 15.97 3.98
C GLY A 32 -10.61 15.41 3.34
N GLU A 33 -9.96 14.50 4.05
CA GLU A 33 -8.75 13.80 3.61
C GLU A 33 -8.97 12.97 2.34
N TRP A 34 -10.11 12.28 2.19
CA TRP A 34 -10.40 11.47 1.01
C TRP A 34 -10.46 12.31 -0.26
N GLY A 35 -10.98 13.54 -0.15
CA GLY A 35 -10.96 14.51 -1.25
C GLY A 35 -9.54 14.89 -1.64
N ILE A 36 -8.68 15.21 -0.66
CA ILE A 36 -7.28 15.54 -0.93
C ILE A 36 -6.57 14.36 -1.58
N ARG A 37 -6.72 13.14 -1.04
CA ARG A 37 -6.12 11.93 -1.63
C ARG A 37 -6.67 11.64 -3.03
N ALA A 38 -7.95 11.89 -3.30
CA ALA A 38 -8.56 11.67 -4.61
C ALA A 38 -8.04 12.64 -5.69
N PHE A 39 -7.69 13.87 -5.33
CA PHE A 39 -7.15 14.89 -6.25
C PHE A 39 -5.63 15.06 -6.17
N SER A 40 -4.97 14.28 -5.32
CA SER A 40 -3.51 14.28 -5.17
C SER A 40 -2.92 12.98 -5.71
N HIS A 41 -1.66 13.03 -6.08
CA HIS A 41 -0.91 11.84 -6.45
C HIS A 41 0.02 11.43 -5.29
N GLU A 42 -0.28 10.32 -4.62
CA GLU A 42 0.60 9.74 -3.60
C GLU A 42 1.89 9.24 -4.26
N ARG A 43 2.96 10.04 -4.16
CA ARG A 43 4.26 9.71 -4.72
C ARG A 43 5.06 8.87 -3.72
N ALA A 44 5.32 7.61 -4.07
CA ALA A 44 6.27 6.78 -3.34
C ALA A 44 7.70 7.29 -3.54
N ILE A 45 8.46 7.43 -2.45
CA ILE A 45 9.88 7.79 -2.46
C ILE A 45 10.59 6.76 -1.57
N VAL A 46 11.65 6.14 -2.10
CA VAL A 46 12.52 5.25 -1.34
C VAL A 46 13.86 5.94 -1.14
N GLU A 47 14.20 6.21 0.12
CA GLU A 47 15.51 6.72 0.50
C GLU A 47 16.38 5.54 0.96
N ALA A 48 17.37 5.18 0.15
CA ALA A 48 18.27 4.07 0.44
C ALA A 48 19.48 4.56 1.26
N GLY A 49 19.57 4.13 2.52
CA GLY A 49 20.73 4.43 3.38
C GLY A 49 21.93 3.50 3.10
N LEU A 50 21.82 2.23 3.49
CA LEU A 50 22.87 1.23 3.28
C LEU A 50 22.73 0.56 1.91
N GLN A 51 23.76 0.69 1.07
CA GLN A 51 23.80 0.11 -0.27
C GLN A 51 24.10 -1.41 -0.23
N LEU A 52 23.12 -2.20 0.24
CA LEU A 52 23.16 -3.67 0.21
C LEU A 52 23.03 -4.26 -1.21
N SER A 53 22.78 -3.41 -2.21
CA SER A 53 22.60 -3.83 -3.61
C SER A 53 23.87 -4.42 -4.22
N SER A 54 25.05 -4.22 -3.62
CA SER A 54 26.29 -4.89 -4.04
C SER A 54 26.21 -6.42 -4.00
N ALA A 55 25.33 -7.00 -3.17
CA ALA A 55 25.06 -8.44 -3.17
C ALA A 55 24.09 -8.89 -4.29
N LEU A 56 23.35 -7.96 -4.90
CA LEU A 56 22.42 -8.21 -5.99
C LEU A 56 23.09 -8.13 -7.37
N PHE A 57 24.27 -7.49 -7.46
CA PHE A 57 25.02 -7.36 -8.70
C PHE A 57 26.20 -8.36 -8.76
N PRO A 58 26.53 -8.90 -9.95
CA PRO A 58 27.69 -9.78 -10.11
C PRO A 58 29.01 -9.01 -9.91
N PRO A 59 30.11 -9.68 -9.55
CA PRO A 59 30.28 -11.14 -9.42
C PRO A 59 29.85 -11.71 -8.06
N TYR A 60 29.01 -12.76 -8.09
CA TYR A 60 28.52 -13.44 -6.89
C TYR A 60 29.64 -14.26 -6.22
N GLY A 61 30.31 -13.65 -5.24
CA GLY A 61 31.39 -14.29 -4.48
C GLY A 61 30.94 -15.51 -3.67
N ALA A 62 31.92 -16.23 -3.11
CA ALA A 62 31.67 -17.43 -2.30
C ALA A 62 30.74 -17.18 -1.09
N ARG A 63 30.73 -15.94 -0.56
CA ARG A 63 29.85 -15.53 0.54
C ARG A 63 28.38 -15.49 0.13
N VAL A 64 28.06 -14.95 -1.05
CA VAL A 64 26.69 -14.88 -1.59
C VAL A 64 26.14 -16.28 -1.87
N ARG A 65 26.97 -17.18 -2.42
CA ARG A 65 26.54 -18.57 -2.65
C ARG A 65 26.23 -19.32 -1.35
N ARG A 66 27.00 -19.06 -0.28
CA ARG A 66 26.77 -19.66 1.04
C ARG A 66 25.49 -19.12 1.68
N THR A 67 25.23 -17.81 1.60
CA THR A 67 23.98 -17.23 2.12
C THR A 67 22.76 -17.75 1.36
N VAL A 68 22.82 -17.82 0.03
CA VAL A 68 21.75 -18.40 -0.79
C VAL A 68 21.51 -19.89 -0.46
N ALA A 69 22.57 -20.68 -0.30
CA ALA A 69 22.44 -22.09 0.06
C ALA A 69 21.82 -22.29 1.45
N LEU A 70 22.14 -21.41 2.40
CA LEU A 70 21.58 -21.45 3.75
C LEU A 70 20.10 -21.01 3.75
N LEU A 71 19.75 -19.98 3.00
CA LEU A 71 18.36 -19.54 2.80
C LEU A 71 17.50 -20.63 2.14
N ARG A 72 18.02 -21.34 1.14
CA ARG A 72 17.31 -22.46 0.50
C ARG A 72 17.09 -23.65 1.44
N ARG A 73 18.01 -23.89 2.37
CA ARG A 73 17.87 -24.92 3.40
C ARG A 73 16.82 -24.53 4.44
N LEU A 74 16.79 -23.27 4.85
CA LEU A 74 15.80 -22.75 5.78
C LEU A 74 14.40 -22.72 5.18
N SER A 75 14.26 -22.34 3.90
CA SER A 75 12.96 -22.34 3.22
C SER A 75 12.38 -23.75 3.06
N ALA A 76 13.22 -24.76 2.86
CA ALA A 76 12.80 -26.16 2.76
C ALA A 76 12.48 -26.80 4.13
N TRP A 77 12.83 -26.13 5.23
CA TRP A 77 12.54 -26.58 6.59
C TRP A 77 11.28 -25.90 7.17
N LEU A 78 10.93 -24.71 6.66
CA LEU A 78 9.74 -23.94 7.06
C LEU A 78 8.50 -24.22 6.20
N GLY A 79 8.64 -24.95 5.09
CA GLY A 79 7.54 -25.45 4.28
C GLY A 79 7.42 -26.97 4.40
#